data_AF-A0A452IAT6-F1
#
_entry.id   AF-A0A452IAT6-F1
#
_cell.length_a   1.000
_cell.length_b   1.000
_cell.length_c   1.000
_cell.angle_alpha   90.00
_cell.angle_beta   90.00
_cell.angle_gamma   90.00
#
_symmetry.space_group_name_H-M   'P 1'
#
loop_
_entity.id
_entity.type
_entity.pdbx_description
1 polymer ?
#
loop_
_entity_poly.entity_id
_entity_poly.type
_entity_poly.pdbx_seq_one_letter_code
_entity_poly.pdbx_strand_id
1 'polypeptide(L)' 'MKVLVIGLGGVTNGGKTTLAKRLRKQLPNCSILAQDDFFKPESEVEIDEHGFKQYDG' A
#
# COMPACT_ATOMS: atom_id res chain seq x y z
N MET A 1 -14.13 -0.71 22.57
CA MET A 1 -12.77 -1.15 22.17
C MET A 1 -12.12 0.00 21.41
N LYS A 2 -10.86 0.35 21.68
CA LYS A 2 -10.16 1.44 20.98
C LYS A 2 -9.17 0.85 19.98
N VAL A 3 -9.08 1.46 18.79
CA VAL A 3 -8.17 1.05 17.71
C VAL A 3 -7.26 2.23 17.39
N LEU A 4 -5.97 1.95 17.14
CA LEU A 4 -5.02 2.90 16.60
C LEU A 4 -4.78 2.59 15.12
N VAL A 5 -4.98 3.58 14.25
CA VAL A 5 -4.70 3.47 12.82
C VAL A 5 -3.42 4.25 12.52
N ILE A 6 -2.47 3.61 11.82
CA ILE A 6 -1.18 4.21 11.44
C ILE A 6 -1.08 4.19 9.92
N GLY A 7 -0.98 5.37 9.30
CA GLY A 7 -0.73 5.50 7.86
C GLY A 7 0.77 5.48 7.54
N LEU A 8 1.20 4.61 6.62
CA LEU A 8 2.58 4.51 6.16
C LEU A 8 2.68 4.91 4.67
N GLY A 9 2.84 6.21 4.41
CA GLY A 9 3.07 6.75 3.06
C GLY A 9 4.55 6.80 2.66
N GLY A 10 4.82 7.22 1.42
CA GLY A 10 6.18 7.43 0.90
C GLY A 10 6.36 6.96 -0.54
N VAL A 11 7.52 7.29 -1.13
CA VAL A 11 7.87 6.98 -2.52
C VAL A 11 7.80 5.48 -2.85
N THR A 12 7.65 5.15 -4.13
CA THR A 12 7.73 3.76 -4.60
C THR A 12 9.06 3.13 -4.19
N ASN A 13 9.03 1.85 -3.80
CA ASN A 13 10.18 1.10 -3.26
C ASN A 13 10.87 1.70 -2.00
N GLY A 14 10.32 2.73 -1.36
CA GLY A 14 10.89 3.39 -0.18
C GLY A 14 10.89 2.59 1.13
N GLY A 15 10.62 1.28 1.09
CA GLY A 15 10.68 0.41 2.28
C GLY A 15 9.43 0.34 3.15
N LYS A 16 8.29 0.89 2.70
CA LYS A 16 7.01 0.92 3.44
C LYS A 16 6.60 -0.47 3.97
N THR A 17 6.55 -1.47 3.10
CA THR A 17 6.16 -2.85 3.45
C THR A 17 7.11 -3.49 4.45
N THR A 18 8.41 -3.18 4.38
CA THR A 18 9.41 -3.66 5.33
C THR A 18 9.20 -3.02 6.71
N LEU A 19 8.94 -1.72 6.76
CA LEU A 19 8.64 -1.01 8.00
C LEU A 19 7.36 -1.55 8.66
N ALA A 20 6.28 -1.72 7.88
CA ALA A 20 5.03 -2.30 8.36
C ALA A 20 5.23 -3.69 8.97
N LYS A 21 5.96 -4.58 8.27
CA LYS A 21 6.27 -5.94 8.76
C LYS A 21 7.12 -5.93 10.03
N ARG A 22 8.02 -4.96 10.20
CA ARG A 22 8.81 -4.78 11.43
C ARG A 22 7.94 -4.29 12.58
N LEU A 23 7.11 -3.27 12.36
CA LEU A 23 6.16 -2.77 13.37
C LEU A 23 5.23 -3.86 13.86
N ARG A 24 4.66 -4.67 12.96
CA ARG A 24 3.82 -5.82 13.32
C ARG A 24 4.52 -6.84 14.23
N LYS A 25 5.84 -7.02 14.10
CA LYS A 25 6.61 -7.91 15.00
C LYS A 25 6.83 -7.31 16.38
N GLN A 26 6.74 -5.99 16.53
CA GLN A 26 7.02 -5.26 17.77
C GLN A 26 5.74 -4.86 18.53
N LEU A 27 4.60 -4.77 17.84
CA LEU A 27 3.33 -4.32 18.41
C LEU A 27 2.36 -5.51 18.59
N PRO A 28 1.75 -5.68 19.79
CA PRO A 28 0.72 -6.69 19.99
C PRO A 28 -0.56 -6.33 19.22
N ASN A 29 -1.31 -7.33 18.78
CA ASN A 29 -2.59 -7.17 18.06
C ASN A 29 -2.51 -6.23 16.85
N CYS A 30 -1.41 -6.30 16.11
CA CYS A 30 -1.16 -5.48 14.93
C CYS A 30 -1.47 -6.26 13.64
N SER A 31 -2.30 -5.66 12.77
CA SER A 31 -2.57 -6.13 11.42
C SER A 31 -2.05 -5.13 10.39
N ILE A 32 -1.78 -5.61 9.18
CA ILE A 32 -1.32 -4.78 8.06
C ILE A 32 -2.40 -4.82 6.98
N LEU A 33 -2.79 -3.64 6.49
CA LEU A 33 -3.56 -3.45 5.28
C LEU A 33 -2.65 -2.75 4.27
N ALA A 34 -2.37 -3.37 3.12
CA ALA A 34 -1.47 -2.82 2.11
C ALA A 34 -2.26 -2.29 0.92
N GLN A 35 -1.95 -1.06 0.48
CA GLN A 35 -2.61 -0.44 -0.68
C GLN A 35 -2.40 -1.26 -1.97
N ASP A 36 -1.24 -1.91 -2.10
CA ASP A 36 -0.86 -2.73 -3.26
C ASP A 36 -1.82 -3.92 -3.51
N ASP A 37 -2.58 -4.35 -2.49
CA ASP A 37 -3.55 -5.45 -2.61
C ASP A 37 -4.87 -5.02 -3.27
N PHE A 38 -5.07 -3.71 -3.53
CA PHE A 38 -6.33 -3.12 -3.97
C PHE A 38 -6.22 -2.40 -5.33
N PHE A 39 -5.18 -2.66 -6.11
CA PHE A 39 -5.15 -2.18 -7.50
C PHE A 39 -6.28 -2.81 -8.33
N LYS A 40 -6.82 -2.03 -9.26
CA LYS A 40 -7.77 -2.53 -10.26
C LYS A 40 -7.11 -3.65 -11.09
N PRO A 41 -7.89 -4.60 -11.62
CA PRO A 41 -7.40 -5.56 -12.60
C PRO A 41 -6.74 -4.85 -13.79
N GLU A 42 -5.72 -5.47 -14.39
CA GLU A 42 -4.94 -4.87 -15.48
C GLU A 42 -5.80 -4.40 -16.66
N SER A 43 -6.90 -5.09 -16.95
CA SER A 43 -7.87 -4.73 -18.00
C SER A 43 -8.66 -3.45 -17.71
N GLU A 44 -8.67 -2.98 -16.47
CA GLU A 44 -9.41 -1.79 -16.00
C GLU A 44 -8.47 -0.63 -15.67
N VAL A 45 -7.16 -0.78 -15.87
CA VAL A 45 -6.18 0.28 -15.65
C VAL A 45 -6.10 1.16 -16.88
N GLU A 46 -6.37 2.45 -16.72
CA GLU A 46 -6.30 3.43 -17.79
C GLU A 46 -4.86 3.58 -18.30
N ILE A 47 -4.74 3.84 -19.60
CA ILE A 47 -3.47 4.11 -20.27
C ILE A 47 -3.49 5.56 -20.71
N ASP A 48 -2.45 6.31 -20.35
CA ASP A 48 -2.33 7.72 -20.75
C ASP A 48 -1.93 7.89 -22.23
N GLU A 49 -1.82 9.15 -22.67
CA GLU A 49 -1.43 9.50 -24.03
C GLU A 49 -0.01 9.05 -24.43
N HIS A 50 0.82 8.67 -23.46
CA HIS A 50 2.18 8.19 -23.67
C HIS A 50 2.30 6.66 -23.59
N GLY A 51 1.19 5.95 -23.33
CA GLY A 51 1.18 4.50 -23.22
C GLY A 51 1.50 3.97 -21.83
N PHE A 52 1.52 4.79 -20.78
CA PHE A 52 1.74 4.34 -19.41
C PHE A 52 0.43 3.98 -18.71
N LYS A 53 0.46 2.86 -17.98
CA LYS A 53 -0.63 2.42 -17.12
C LYS A 53 -0.70 3.24 -15.83
N GLN A 54 -1.88 3.76 -15.53
CA GLN A 54 -2.14 4.62 -14.38
C GLN A 54 -2.68 3.81 -13.19
N TYR A 55 -1.79 3.13 -12.49
CA TYR A 55 -2.15 2.32 -11.31
C TYR A 55 -2.55 3.18 -10.10
N ASP A 56 -2.01 4.40 -10.00
CA ASP A 56 -2.29 5.36 -8.92
C ASP A 56 -3.40 6.38 -9.28
N GLY A 57 -4.06 6.20 -10.44
CA GLY A 57 -5.04 7.12 -11.02
C GLY A 57 -6.41 7.12 -10.36
#